data_AF-X1MYX4-F1
#
_entry.id   AF-X1MYX4-F1
#
_cell.length_a   1.000
_cell.length_b   1.000
_cell.length_c   1.000
_cell.angle_alpha   90.00
_cell.angle_beta   90.00
_cell.angle_gamma   90.00
#
_symmetry.space_group_name_H-M   'P 1'
#
loop_
_entity.id
_entity.type
_entity.pdbx_description
1 polymer ?
#
loop_
_entity_poly.entity_id
_entity_poly.type
_entity_poly.pdbx_seq_one_letter_code
_entity_poly.pdbx_strand_id
1 'polypeptide(L)'
;YEIIGDIRGPGLAIGIELVKNKESKKPAVSEANEIVKKGLEKGVIFGISKYGNMGNVIKIKPSLTITDAEIEKTLSVFETCVYEVNKTIEKEGV
;
A
#
# COMPACT_ATOMS: atom_id res chain seq x y z
N TYR A 1 4.01 11.20 0.16
CA TYR A 1 4.53 10.07 -0.61
C TYR A 1 4.11 10.22 -2.07
N GLU A 2 5.06 10.36 -3.00
CA GLU A 2 4.75 10.54 -4.43
C GLU A 2 4.17 9.29 -5.09
N ILE A 3 4.50 8.13 -4.52
CA ILE A 3 4.00 6.84 -5.00
C ILE A 3 2.49 6.64 -4.78
N ILE A 4 1.85 7.38 -3.87
CA ILE A 4 0.40 7.28 -3.62
C ILE A 4 -0.33 8.13 -4.64
N GLY A 5 -1.09 7.49 -5.53
CA GLY A 5 -1.88 8.14 -6.57
C GLY A 5 -3.28 8.52 -6.11
N ASP A 6 -3.99 7.56 -5.50
CA ASP A 6 -5.38 7.73 -5.09
C ASP A 6 -5.71 6.86 -3.86
N ILE A 7 -6.67 7.30 -3.04
CA ILE A 7 -7.16 6.57 -1.87
C ILE A 7 -8.69 6.53 -1.92
N ARG A 8 -9.24 5.32 -1.88
CA ARG A 8 -10.68 5.03 -2.03
C ARG A 8 -11.23 4.33 -0.80
N GLY A 9 -12.49 4.61 -0.48
CA GLY A 9 -13.26 4.06 0.65
C GLY A 9 -14.78 4.11 0.34
N PRO A 10 -15.69 4.03 1.33
CA PRO A 10 -15.54 4.36 2.75
C PRO A 10 -15.46 3.16 3.72
N GLY A 11 -15.23 3.45 5.01
CA GLY A 11 -15.30 2.48 6.12
C GLY A 11 -14.05 1.60 6.24
N LEU A 12 -14.21 0.37 6.73
CA LEU A 12 -13.14 -0.63 6.87
C LEU A 12 -12.84 -1.37 5.56
N ALA A 13 -12.97 -0.69 4.43
CA ALA A 13 -12.71 -1.21 3.09
C ALA A 13 -11.99 -0.14 2.27
N ILE A 14 -10.68 0.02 2.51
CA ILE A 14 -9.85 1.05 1.91
C ILE A 14 -9.00 0.46 0.78
N GLY A 15 -8.99 1.13 -0.37
CA GLY A 15 -8.11 0.86 -1.49
C GLY A 15 -7.11 2.00 -1.67
N ILE A 16 -5.82 1.69 -1.71
CA ILE A 16 -4.74 2.65 -1.94
C ILE A 16 -4.09 2.31 -3.28
N GLU A 17 -4.22 3.19 -4.26
CA GLU A 17 -3.58 3.06 -5.57
C GLU A 17 -2.16 3.60 -5.54
N LEU A 18 -1.21 2.78 -6.00
CA LEU A 18 0.18 3.16 -6.15
C LEU A 18 0.53 3.41 -7.62
N VAL A 19 1.15 4.55 -7.88
CA VAL A 19 1.59 4.97 -9.22
C VAL A 19 3.06 5.38 -9.18
N LYS A 20 3.79 5.16 -10.26
CA LYS A 20 5.21 5.56 -10.35
C LYS A 20 5.38 7.08 -10.39
N ASN A 21 4.38 7.77 -10.91
CA ASN A 21 4.35 9.22 -11.05
C ASN A 21 2.88 9.67 -11.17
N LYS A 22 2.51 10.78 -10.52
CA LYS A 22 1.13 11.27 -10.45
C LYS A 22 0.59 11.84 -11.76
N GLU A 23 1.46 12.31 -12.66
CA GLU A 23 1.07 12.81 -13.98
C GLU A 23 0.79 11.65 -14.94
N SER A 24 1.74 10.71 -15.08
CA SER A 24 1.60 9.55 -15.97
C SER A 24 0.61 8.50 -15.47
N LYS A 25 0.36 8.46 -14.15
CA LYS A 25 -0.42 7.44 -13.44
C LYS A 25 -0.03 5.99 -13.78
N LYS A 26 1.22 5.77 -14.20
CA LYS A 26 1.71 4.42 -14.53
C LYS A 26 1.67 3.53 -13.27
N PRO A 27 1.06 2.33 -13.32
CA PRO A 27 0.94 1.44 -12.16
C PRO A 27 2.30 1.08 -11.51
N ALA A 28 2.41 1.25 -10.20
CA ALA A 28 3.58 0.84 -9.40
C ALA A 28 3.40 -0.59 -8.85
N VAL A 29 3.32 -1.57 -9.75
CA VAL A 29 2.99 -2.97 -9.41
C VAL A 29 4.10 -3.66 -8.59
N SER A 30 5.37 -3.41 -8.93
CA SER A 30 6.49 -4.04 -8.21
C SER A 30 6.56 -3.54 -6.76
N GLU A 31 6.41 -2.23 -6.62
CA GLU A 31 6.42 -1.49 -5.37
C GLU A 31 5.24 -1.90 -4.48
N ALA A 32 4.05 -2.07 -5.06
CA ALA A 32 2.89 -2.58 -4.33
C ALA A 32 3.10 -4.01 -3.79
N ASN A 33 3.66 -4.91 -4.61
CA ASN A 33 3.97 -6.28 -4.16
C ASN A 33 5.02 -6.27 -3.04
N GLU A 34 6.02 -5.40 -3.11
CA GLU A 34 7.03 -5.26 -2.07
C GLU A 34 6.44 -4.72 -0.76
N ILE A 35 5.53 -3.74 -0.81
CA ILE A 35 4.82 -3.25 0.39
C ILE A 35 4.00 -4.37 1.03
N VAL A 36 3.28 -5.19 0.25
CA VAL A 36 2.52 -6.33 0.78
C VAL A 36 3.44 -7.35 1.43
N LYS A 37 4.56 -7.68 0.80
CA LYS A 37 5.57 -8.59 1.36
C LYS A 37 6.14 -8.06 2.67
N LYS A 38 6.57 -6.80 2.72
CA LYS A 38 7.08 -6.15 3.93
C LYS A 38 6.04 -6.07 5.04
N GLY A 39 4.78 -5.83 4.69
CA GLY A 39 3.66 -5.88 5.64
C GLY A 39 3.58 -7.24 6.32
N LEU A 40 3.62 -8.32 5.53
CA LEU A 40 3.59 -9.68 6.05
C LEU A 40 4.77 -9.96 6.99
N GLU A 41 5.98 -9.56 6.61
CA GLU A 41 7.19 -9.67 7.46
C GLU A 41 7.07 -8.90 8.77
N LYS A 42 6.33 -7.78 8.78
CA LYS A 42 6.05 -6.95 9.96
C LYS A 42 4.76 -7.34 10.70
N GLY A 43 4.14 -8.45 10.32
CA GLY A 43 2.98 -9.03 11.00
C GLY A 43 1.63 -8.39 10.67
N VAL A 44 1.49 -7.75 9.50
CA VAL A 44 0.22 -7.20 9.00
C VAL A 44 -0.03 -7.67 7.57
N ILE A 45 -1.15 -8.34 7.33
CA ILE A 45 -1.52 -8.85 6.02
C ILE A 45 -2.33 -7.80 5.26
N PHE A 46 -1.74 -7.24 4.21
CA PHE A 46 -2.45 -6.38 3.28
C PHE A 46 -3.00 -7.18 2.09
N GLY A 47 -4.19 -6.81 1.63
CA GLY A 47 -4.71 -7.31 0.36
C GLY A 47 -4.08 -6.57 -0.81
N ILE A 48 -4.11 -7.18 -1.99
CA ILE A 48 -3.74 -6.51 -3.24
C ILE A 48 -4.73 -6.92 -4.32
N SER A 49 -5.11 -5.97 -5.19
CA SER A 49 -5.97 -6.28 -6.33
C SER A 49 -5.13 -6.92 -7.43
N LYS A 50 -5.37 -8.21 -7.71
CA LYS A 50 -4.74 -8.95 -8.81
C LYS A 50 -5.83 -9.36 -9.79
N TYR A 51 -6.19 -8.46 -10.70
CA TYR A 51 -7.15 -8.74 -11.77
C TYR A 51 -6.64 -8.13 -13.08
N GLY A 52 -6.46 -8.95 -14.12
CA GLY A 52 -5.83 -8.51 -15.37
C GLY A 52 -4.39 -8.01 -15.17
N ASN A 53 -3.99 -7.00 -15.95
CA ASN A 53 -2.69 -6.29 -15.81
C ASN A 53 -2.65 -5.32 -14.61
N MET A 54 -3.59 -5.43 -13.67
CA MET A 54 -3.64 -4.61 -12.46
C MET A 54 -2.97 -5.33 -11.30
N GLY A 55 -2.27 -4.57 -10.45
CA GLY A 55 -1.46 -5.11 -9.35
C GLY A 55 -0.89 -4.05 -8.43
N ASN A 56 -1.41 -2.82 -8.49
CA ASN A 56 -0.87 -1.65 -7.81
C ASN A 56 -1.81 -1.08 -6.75
N VAL A 57 -2.97 -1.72 -6.51
CA VAL A 57 -3.93 -1.28 -5.50
C VAL A 57 -3.83 -2.17 -4.27
N ILE A 58 -3.34 -1.59 -3.18
CA ILE A 58 -3.28 -2.22 -1.86
C ILE A 58 -4.64 -2.06 -1.18
N LYS A 59 -5.09 -3.09 -0.45
CA LYS A 59 -6.38 -3.12 0.23
C LYS A 59 -6.20 -3.31 1.73
N ILE A 60 -6.73 -2.39 2.51
CA ILE A 60 -6.89 -2.52 3.96
C ILE A 60 -8.37 -2.81 4.21
N LYS A 61 -8.64 -4.08 4.54
CA LYS A 61 -9.99 -4.61 4.77
C LYS A 61 -10.01 -5.57 5.97
N PRO A 62 -9.80 -5.04 7.19
CA PRO A 62 -9.71 -5.85 8.40
C PRO A 62 -11.07 -6.47 8.79
N SER A 63 -11.08 -7.25 9.86
CA SER A 63 -12.34 -7.67 10.52
C SER A 63 -13.16 -6.46 10.93
N LEU A 64 -14.49 -6.56 10.89
CA LEU A 64 -15.39 -5.51 11.41
C LEU A 64 -15.30 -5.35 12.94
N THR A 65 -14.70 -6.32 13.63
CA THR A 65 -14.45 -6.30 15.07
C THR A 65 -13.05 -5.79 15.43
N ILE A 66 -12.29 -5.26 14.47
CA ILE A 66 -10.95 -4.74 14.72
C ILE A 66 -10.99 -3.61 15.75
N THR A 67 -10.03 -3.60 16.66
CA THR A 67 -9.89 -2.56 17.68
C THR A 67 -9.11 -1.36 17.15
N ASP A 68 -9.26 -0.20 17.78
CA ASP A 68 -8.50 1.00 17.42
C ASP A 68 -6.98 0.78 17.54
N ALA A 69 -6.54 0.00 18.54
CA ALA A 69 -5.13 -0.34 18.71
C ALA A 69 -4.57 -1.19 17.56
N GLU A 70 -5.38 -2.13 17.04
CA GLU A 70 -5.01 -2.94 15.87
C GLU A 70 -5.04 -2.10 14.58
N ILE A 71 -5.96 -1.15 14.46
CA ILE A 71 -5.97 -0.17 13.37
C ILE A 71 -4.69 0.66 13.40
N GLU A 72 -4.32 1.21 14.57
CA GLU A 72 -3.11 2.03 14.73
C GLU A 72 -1.85 1.24 14.33
N LYS A 73 -1.73 -0.01 14.80
CA LYS A 73 -0.65 -0.91 14.37
C LYS A 73 -0.67 -1.14 12.86
N THR A 74 -1.84 -1.38 12.27
CA THR A 74 -1.99 -1.63 10.83
C THR A 74 -1.52 -0.43 10.02
N LEU A 75 -1.93 0.78 10.40
CA LEU A 75 -1.56 2.03 9.73
C LEU A 75 -0.07 2.35 9.92
N SER A 76 0.45 2.18 11.13
CA SER A 76 1.89 2.36 11.43
C SER A 76 2.77 1.44 10.58
N VAL A 77 2.40 0.16 10.46
CA VAL A 77 3.12 -0.80 9.61
C VAL A 77 2.98 -0.42 8.12
N PHE A 78 1.80 -0.02 7.68
CA PHE A 78 1.58 0.41 6.30
C PHE A 78 2.46 1.61 5.94
N GLU A 79 2.46 2.66 6.78
CA GLU A 79 3.29 3.85 6.57
C GLU A 79 4.78 3.49 6.53
N THR A 80 5.25 2.66 7.48
CA THR A 80 6.64 2.21 7.51
C THR A 80 7.03 1.51 6.20
N CYS A 81 6.19 0.60 5.69
CA CYS A 81 6.45 -0.09 4.43
C CYS A 81 6.48 0.87 3.23
N VAL A 82 5.55 1.83 3.17
CA VAL A 82 5.50 2.84 2.10
C VAL A 82 6.74 3.72 2.15
N TYR A 83 7.16 4.18 3.33
CA TYR A 83 8.36 4.99 3.51
C TYR A 83 9.63 4.26 3.07
N GLU A 84 9.80 3.00 3.49
CA GLU A 84 10.96 2.18 3.08
C GLU A 84 11.04 2.04 1.55
N VAL A 85 9.91 1.74 0.90
CA VAL A 85 9.86 1.55 -0.55
C VAL A 85 10.07 2.87 -1.30
N ASN A 86 9.44 3.96 -0.86
CA ASN A 86 9.63 5.28 -1.46
C ASN A 86 11.09 5.74 -1.37
N LYS A 87 11.76 5.49 -0.25
CA LYS A 87 13.17 5.83 -0.06
C LYS A 87 14.12 5.00 -0.93
N THR A 88 13.79 3.73 -1.20
CA THR A 88 14.55 2.92 -2.15
C THR A 88 14.44 3.49 -3.56
N ILE A 89 13.25 3.91 -3.98
CA ILE A 89 13.03 4.55 -5.30
C ILE A 89 13.85 5.83 -5.43
N GLU A 90 13.87 6.68 -4.40
CA GLU A 90 14.67 7.92 -4.38
C GLU A 90 16.19 7.65 -4.43
N LYS A 91 16.66 6.53 -3.86
CA LYS A 91 18.07 6.14 -3.87
C LYS A 91 18.53 5.47 -5.17
N GLU A 92 17.63 4.77 -5.86
CA GLU A 92 17.87 4.15 -7.16
C GLU A 92 17.77 5.16 -8.33
N GLY A 93 17.70 6.45 -8.02
CA GLY A 93 17.54 7.59 -8.90
C GLY A 93 17.97 7.40 -10.36
N VAL A 94 16.95 7.42 -11.21
CA VAL A 94 16.90 8.40 -12.30
C VAL A 94 16.89 9.80 -11.69
#